data_AF-A0A7R9DRZ1-F1
#
_entry.id   AF-A0A7R9DRZ1-F1
#
_cell.length_a   1.000
_cell.length_b   1.000
_cell.length_c   1.000
_cell.angle_alpha   90.00
_cell.angle_beta   90.00
_cell.angle_gamma   90.00
#
_symmetry.space_group_name_H-M   'P 1'
#
loop_
_entity.id
_entity.type
_entity.pdbx_description
1 polymer ?
#
loop_
_entity_poly.entity_id
_entity_poly.type
_entity_poly.pdbx_seq_one_letter_code
_entity_poly.pdbx_strand_id
1 'polypeptide(L)'
;MFVTVRGIETLGEDFCLPTCPGFFNIFHPFDPVAYRMETLINPELTSLRPVLIPHHKGRKRMHLELKETMARVGADLKQRVIESVKSTWNTVYQLAMFHRTEDQALEQEVDKV
;
A
#
# COMPACT_ATOMS: atom_id res chain seq x y z
N MET A 1 -0.27 25.67 -24.64
CA MET A 1 0.05 26.64 -23.57
C MET A 1 -0.84 26.29 -22.38
N PHE A 2 -0.24 26.11 -21.21
CA PHE A 2 -0.87 25.61 -19.97
C PHE A 2 -2.21 26.28 -19.67
N VAL A 3 -3.23 25.49 -19.37
CA VAL A 3 -4.58 25.98 -19.03
C VAL A 3 -4.53 26.78 -17.73
N THR A 4 -3.63 26.44 -16.82
CA THR A 4 -3.42 27.14 -15.55
C THR A 4 -2.90 28.56 -15.75
N VAL A 5 -2.13 28.84 -16.81
CA VAL A 5 -1.68 30.20 -17.17
C VAL A 5 -2.84 31.08 -17.65
N ARG A 6 -3.97 30.48 -18.03
CA ARG A 6 -5.21 31.20 -18.40
C ARG A 6 -6.07 31.54 -17.18
N GLY A 7 -5.60 31.30 -15.96
CA GLY A 7 -6.34 31.56 -14.73
C GLY A 7 -7.39 30.51 -14.38
N ILE A 8 -7.30 29.32 -14.99
CA ILE A 8 -8.23 28.21 -14.72
C ILE A 8 -7.62 27.30 -13.65
N GLU A 9 -8.14 27.43 -12.43
CA GLU A 9 -7.67 26.71 -11.23
C GLU A 9 -8.26 25.31 -11.07
N THR A 10 -9.41 25.03 -11.70
CA THR A 10 -10.04 23.70 -11.73
C THR A 10 -10.75 23.50 -13.06
N LEU A 11 -10.55 22.33 -13.70
CA LEU A 11 -11.16 22.04 -15.00
C LEU A 11 -12.59 21.49 -14.86
N GLY A 12 -12.82 20.57 -13.91
CA GLY A 12 -14.08 19.85 -13.74
C GLY A 12 -14.20 18.64 -14.68
N GLU A 13 -15.05 17.68 -14.35
CA GLU A 13 -15.19 16.40 -15.08
C GLU A 13 -15.77 16.58 -16.49
N ASP A 14 -16.55 17.64 -16.72
CA ASP A 14 -17.14 17.96 -18.02
C ASP A 14 -16.19 18.73 -18.95
N PHE A 15 -14.94 18.97 -18.52
CA PHE A 15 -13.99 19.72 -19.32
C PHE A 15 -13.59 18.96 -20.58
N CYS A 16 -13.80 19.60 -21.73
CA CYS A 16 -13.29 19.13 -23.01
C CYS A 16 -12.69 20.29 -23.81
N LEU A 17 -11.72 19.96 -24.66
CA LEU A 17 -11.21 20.92 -25.63
C LEU A 17 -12.16 20.96 -26.85
N PRO A 18 -12.27 22.10 -27.57
CA PRO A 18 -13.20 22.24 -28.69
C PRO A 18 -13.07 21.17 -29.79
N THR A 19 -11.86 20.62 -29.95
CA THR A 19 -11.55 19.60 -30.97
C THR A 19 -11.09 18.26 -30.36
N CYS A 20 -11.03 18.15 -29.03
CA CYS A 20 -10.54 16.96 -28.35
C CYS A 20 -11.45 16.64 -27.16
N PRO A 21 -12.38 15.68 -27.32
CA PRO A 21 -13.31 15.29 -26.26
C PRO A 21 -12.64 14.49 -25.14
N GLY A 22 -11.50 13.85 -25.41
CA GLY A 22 -10.74 13.11 -24.41
C GLY A 22 -9.59 13.95 -23.86
N PHE A 23 -9.73 14.40 -22.62
CA PHE A 23 -8.66 15.09 -21.89
C PHE A 23 -8.27 14.27 -20.65
N PHE A 24 -6.97 14.06 -20.44
CA PHE A 24 -6.45 13.21 -19.36
C PHE A 24 -5.21 13.83 -18.73
N ASN A 25 -5.12 13.84 -17.40
CA ASN A 25 -3.88 14.15 -16.69
C ASN A 25 -2.97 12.90 -16.66
N ILE A 26 -1.86 12.92 -17.40
CA ILE A 26 -0.85 11.84 -17.35
C ILE A 26 0.37 12.33 -16.57
N PHE A 27 0.63 11.68 -15.44
CA PHE A 27 1.76 11.99 -14.57
C PHE A 27 2.98 11.15 -14.92
N HIS A 28 3.97 11.76 -15.58
CA HIS A 28 5.26 11.12 -15.80
C HIS A 28 6.25 11.55 -14.70
N PRO A 29 6.93 10.62 -14.01
CA PRO A 29 7.78 10.94 -12.86
C PRO A 29 9.00 11.82 -13.21
N PHE A 30 9.38 11.88 -14.49
CA PHE A 30 10.46 12.75 -14.98
C PHE A 30 9.96 13.96 -15.78
N ASP A 31 8.64 14.19 -15.79
CA ASP A 31 8.05 15.40 -16.38
C ASP A 31 7.53 16.31 -15.26
N PRO A 32 8.35 17.25 -14.77
CA PRO A 32 7.95 18.16 -13.70
C PRO A 32 6.83 19.11 -14.13
N VAL A 33 6.64 19.31 -15.43
CA VAL A 33 5.64 20.22 -15.99
C VAL A 33 4.27 19.57 -15.94
N ALA A 34 4.15 18.33 -16.44
CA ALA A 34 2.91 17.56 -16.34
C ALA A 34 2.51 17.27 -14.88
N TYR A 35 3.49 17.21 -13.96
CA TYR A 35 3.25 16.93 -12.55
C TYR A 35 2.92 18.17 -11.69
N ARG A 36 3.42 19.36 -12.04
CA ARG A 36 3.32 20.54 -11.14
C ARG A 36 2.55 21.72 -11.69
N MET A 37 2.45 21.87 -13.01
CA MET A 37 1.95 23.12 -13.58
C MET A 37 0.52 23.03 -14.08
N GLU A 38 0.08 21.87 -14.56
CA GLU A 38 -1.24 21.76 -15.18
C GLU A 38 -2.31 21.33 -14.19
N THR A 39 -3.47 21.97 -14.31
CA THR A 39 -4.61 21.75 -13.46
C THR A 39 -5.16 20.32 -13.57
N LEU A 40 -5.56 19.73 -12.44
CA LEU A 40 -6.27 18.45 -12.43
C LEU A 40 -7.70 18.60 -12.96
N ILE A 41 -8.18 17.58 -13.67
CA ILE A 41 -9.60 17.44 -14.07
C ILE A 41 -10.48 17.37 -12.82
N ASN A 42 -10.13 16.47 -11.90
CA ASN A 42 -10.77 16.30 -10.60
C ASN A 42 -9.72 16.47 -9.48
N PRO A 43 -9.82 17.51 -8.64
CA PRO A 43 -8.90 17.76 -7.53
C PRO A 43 -8.83 16.63 -6.49
N GLU A 44 -9.91 15.85 -6.31
CA GLU A 44 -9.96 14.76 -5.33
C GLU A 44 -8.96 13.63 -5.66
N LEU A 45 -8.55 13.53 -6.93
CA LEU A 45 -7.55 12.58 -7.40
C LEU A 45 -6.15 12.83 -6.81
N THR A 46 -5.90 14.00 -6.22
CA THR A 46 -4.65 14.32 -5.51
C THR A 46 -4.41 13.35 -4.34
N SER A 47 -5.48 12.85 -3.72
CA SER A 47 -5.39 11.91 -2.60
C SER A 47 -5.02 10.48 -3.03
N LEU A 48 -5.22 10.17 -4.31
CA LEU A 48 -5.01 8.83 -4.85
C LEU A 48 -3.53 8.59 -5.15
N ARG A 49 -3.08 7.36 -4.91
CA ARG A 49 -1.73 6.96 -5.28
C ARG A 49 -1.63 6.79 -6.81
N PRO A 50 -0.55 7.27 -7.44
CA PRO A 50 -0.33 7.06 -8.87
C PRO A 50 -0.33 5.57 -9.24
N VAL A 51 -1.03 5.24 -10.32
CA VAL A 51 -1.07 3.88 -10.87
C VAL A 51 -0.12 3.80 -12.05
N LEU A 52 0.62 2.70 -12.14
CA LEU A 52 1.49 2.44 -13.28
C LEU A 52 0.65 2.05 -14.49
N ILE A 53 0.70 2.85 -15.56
CA ILE A 53 0.05 2.52 -16.83
C ILE A 53 0.79 1.35 -17.50
N PRO A 54 0.09 0.26 -17.87
CA PRO A 54 0.71 -0.87 -18.55
C PRO A 54 1.28 -0.44 -19.91
N HIS A 55 2.51 -0.90 -20.20
CA HIS A 55 3.16 -0.59 -21.46
C HIS A 55 2.49 -1.36 -22.61
N HIS A 56 2.23 -0.69 -23.74
CA HIS A 56 1.54 -1.30 -24.90
C HIS A 56 2.22 -2.56 -25.44
N LYS A 57 3.55 -2.68 -25.34
CA LYS A 57 4.30 -3.90 -25.74
C LYS A 57 4.34 -4.98 -24.65
N GLY A 58 3.56 -4.87 -23.58
CA GLY A 58 3.52 -5.82 -22.46
C GLY A 58 4.78 -5.90 -21.59
N ARG A 59 5.89 -5.27 -22.01
CA ARG A 59 7.15 -5.29 -21.26
C ARG A 59 7.22 -4.16 -20.23
N LYS A 60 7.40 -4.53 -18.96
CA LYS A 60 7.68 -3.59 -17.88
C LYS A 60 9.19 -3.30 -17.83
N ARG A 61 9.58 -2.09 -17.40
CA ARG A 61 11.02 -1.77 -17.28
C ARG A 61 11.59 -2.54 -16.08
N MET A 62 12.83 -3.03 -16.18
CA MET A 62 13.47 -3.85 -15.14
C MET A 62 13.38 -3.27 -13.72
N HIS A 63 13.61 -1.95 -13.56
CA HIS A 63 13.52 -1.31 -12.24
C HIS A 63 12.11 -1.33 -11.64
N LEU A 64 11.08 -1.30 -12.50
CA LEU A 64 9.68 -1.41 -12.07
C LEU A 64 9.33 -2.85 -11.68
N GLU A 65 9.89 -3.84 -12.36
CA GLU A 65 9.75 -5.25 -12.00
C GLU A 65 10.47 -5.55 -10.67
N LEU A 66 11.70 -5.06 -10.50
CA LEU A 66 12.46 -5.23 -9.26
C LEU A 66 11.73 -4.60 -8.06
N LYS A 67 11.23 -3.37 -8.21
CA LYS A 67 10.45 -2.70 -7.16
C LYS A 67 9.22 -3.51 -6.75
N GLU A 68 8.54 -4.10 -7.71
CA GLU A 68 7.34 -4.90 -7.45
C GLU A 68 7.67 -6.24 -6.78
N THR A 69 8.75 -6.90 -7.21
CA THR A 69 9.27 -8.11 -6.56
C THR A 69 9.69 -7.81 -5.11
N MET A 70 10.42 -6.72 -4.87
CA MET A 70 10.81 -6.33 -3.49
C MET A 70 9.60 -6.02 -2.61
N ALA A 71 8.57 -5.37 -3.14
CA ALA A 71 7.35 -5.10 -2.39
C ALA A 71 6.61 -6.38 -1.98
N ARG A 72 6.53 -7.37 -2.90
CA ARG A 72 5.92 -8.69 -2.61
C ARG A 72 6.73 -9.46 -1.57
N VAL A 73 8.04 -9.58 -1.77
CA VAL A 73 8.93 -10.28 -0.83
C VAL A 73 8.89 -9.63 0.55
N GLY A 74 8.84 -8.29 0.63
CA GLY A 74 8.68 -7.57 1.89
C GLY A 74 7.35 -7.83 2.59
N ALA A 75 6.25 -7.92 1.84
CA ALA A 75 4.94 -8.26 2.39
C ALA A 75 4.92 -9.70 2.94
N ASP A 76 5.48 -10.66 2.20
CA ASP A 76 5.57 -12.06 2.62
C ASP A 76 6.44 -12.21 3.87
N LEU A 77 7.57 -11.49 3.94
CA LEU A 77 8.43 -11.51 5.12
C LEU A 77 7.69 -10.94 6.34
N LYS A 78 6.99 -9.81 6.18
CA LYS A 78 6.19 -9.20 7.26
C LYS A 78 5.13 -10.18 7.77
N GLN A 79 4.42 -10.86 6.87
CA GLN A 79 3.41 -11.84 7.24
C GLN A 79 4.00 -13.01 8.01
N ARG A 80 5.11 -13.59 7.52
CA ARG A 80 5.82 -14.69 8.19
C ARG A 80 6.32 -14.29 9.58
N VAL A 81 6.84 -13.07 9.74
CA VAL A 81 7.29 -12.56 11.05
C VAL A 81 6.10 -12.42 12.01
N ILE A 82 4.99 -11.82 11.58
CA ILE A 82 3.79 -11.69 12.40
C ILE A 82 3.25 -13.05 12.83
N GLU A 83 3.21 -14.01 11.89
CA GLU A 83 2.77 -15.37 12.15
C GLU A 83 3.69 -16.09 13.14
N SER A 84 5.00 -15.94 12.99
CA SER A 84 6.00 -16.50 13.91
C SER A 84 5.87 -15.94 15.32
N VAL A 85 5.66 -14.63 15.46
CA VAL A 85 5.44 -13.96 16.76
C VAL A 85 4.14 -14.45 17.39
N LYS A 86 3.05 -14.51 16.62
CA LYS A 86 1.75 -14.98 17.10
C LYS A 86 1.81 -16.45 17.56
N SER A 87 2.48 -17.29 16.80
CA SER A 87 2.69 -18.70 17.14
C SER A 87 3.49 -18.86 18.44
N THR A 88 4.61 -18.14 18.56
CA THR A 88 5.45 -18.16 19.77
C THR A 88 4.67 -17.68 20.99
N TRP A 89 3.89 -16.62 20.86
CA TRP A 89 3.09 -16.10 21.96
C TRP A 89 2.01 -17.09 22.40
N ASN A 90 1.34 -17.76 21.45
CA ASN A 90 0.40 -18.82 21.76
C ASN A 90 1.07 -19.99 22.50
N THR A 91 2.28 -20.39 22.11
CA THR A 91 3.04 -21.44 22.82
C THR A 91 3.40 -21.02 24.25
N VAL A 92 3.83 -19.77 24.46
CA VAL A 92 4.10 -19.23 25.81
C VAL A 92 2.82 -19.21 26.65
N TYR A 93 1.70 -18.78 26.07
CA TYR A 93 0.40 -18.81 26.75
C TYR A 93 0.01 -20.24 27.13
N GLN A 94 0.15 -21.21 26.23
CA GLN A 94 -0.15 -22.62 26.53
C GLN A 94 0.75 -23.16 27.63
N LEU A 95 2.06 -22.90 27.56
CA LEU A 95 3.02 -23.33 28.59
C LEU A 95 2.68 -22.74 29.96
N ALA A 96 2.37 -21.43 30.02
CA ALA A 96 1.97 -20.77 31.26
C ALA A 96 0.65 -21.33 31.82
N MET A 97 -0.30 -21.67 30.94
CA MET A 97 -1.55 -22.33 31.34
C MET A 97 -1.32 -23.75 31.86
N PHE A 98 -0.39 -24.51 31.28
CA PHE A 98 -0.01 -25.85 31.77
C PHE A 98 0.71 -25.78 33.12
N HIS A 99 1.67 -24.86 33.29
CA HIS A 99 2.34 -24.64 34.57
C HIS A 99 1.37 -24.26 35.69
N ARG A 100 0.35 -23.43 35.41
CA ARG A 100 -0.67 -23.08 36.40
C ARG A 100 -1.52 -24.28 36.86
N THR A 101 -1.57 -25.35 36.06
CA THR A 101 -2.35 -26.56 36.39
C THR A 101 -1.51 -27.55 37.22
N GLU A 102 -0.20 -27.63 36.96
CA GLU A 102 0.73 -28.44 37.78
C GLU A 102 0.92 -27.86 39.18
N ASP A 103 1.05 -26.55 39.33
CA ASP A 103 1.17 -25.92 40.66
C ASP A 103 -0.08 -26.18 41.52
N GLN A 104 -1.28 -26.16 40.93
CA GLN A 104 -2.53 -26.49 41.63
C GLN A 104 -2.65 -27.98 42.00
N ALA A 105 -2.14 -28.87 41.16
CA ALA A 105 -2.12 -30.31 41.43
C ALA A 105 -1.10 -30.66 42.53
N LEU A 106 0.06 -30.00 42.52
CA LEU A 106 1.11 -30.19 43.52
C LEU A 106 0.70 -29.62 44.89
N GLU A 107 0.06 -28.44 44.93
CA GLU A 107 -0.51 -27.89 46.17
C GLU A 107 -1.57 -28.81 46.79
N GLN A 108 -2.40 -29.47 45.98
CA GLN A 108 -3.39 -30.45 46.46
C GLN A 108 -2.78 -31.76 46.99
N GLU A 109 -1.58 -32.12 46.54
CA GLU A 109 -0.90 -33.34 46.97
C GLU A 109 -0.07 -33.11 48.24
N VAL A 110 0.49 -31.90 48.42
CA VAL A 110 1.20 -31.49 49.65
C VAL A 110 0.24 -31.31 50.83
N ASP A 111 -0.99 -30.83 50.62
CA ASP A 111 -2.00 -30.66 51.67
C ASP A 111 -2.61 -32.00 52.16
N LYS A 112 -2.25 -33.11 51.51
CA LYS A 112 -2.70 -34.47 51.84
C LYS A 112 -1.74 -35.25 52.74
N VAL A 113 -0.54 -34.73 53.01
CA VAL A 113 0.51 -35.35 53.85
C VAL A 113 0.53 -34.69 55.24
#